data_AF-A0A1X2IL63-F1
#
_entry.id   AF-A0A1X2IL63-F1
#
_cell.length_a   1.000
_cell.length_b   1.000
_cell.length_c   1.000
_cell.angle_alpha   90.00
_cell.angle_beta   90.00
_cell.angle_gamma   90.00
#
_symmetry.space_group_name_H-M   'P 1'
#
loop_
_entity.id
_entity.type
_entity.pdbx_description
1 polymer ?
#
loop_
_entity_poly.entity_id
_entity_poly.type
_entity_poly.pdbx_seq_one_letter_code
_entity_poly.pdbx_strand_id
1 'polypeptide(L)'
;MDIPDYPLDLAILASYFVLIGSLTWRIYPQLQLTLQQQPSDKQYSLTNRFLFMGLASASFIATWTFMFAYFVYSYSSWKAYYGVDASFSFNLMSHWLHGVTLFDDAWRTVCTGEWAWAWSIELCTFTVAVWTPIIAIEGSRRRISHIWAYMVFGQVVAISTSSALFFAVCLLHQTQPVLTTTTNINTKTTPSWILIGLLFLVSMGGLITVERTPGLTASDEFLPNLLLMHGLLVLPLIYLAISNNTMTATAATTDEGETSTQQQQQRKQRNMKSYAIIILYTVGAIANMYLIFEQWRRTVDLTTAHPLDIISNLARVFLQHPAQSSISSDVVCVHVISVAWMLVDACTVTVPLHPNFIPLCYPPLYFAIYEFRLSSSISPHHSDTVMNKNK
;
A
#
# COMPACT_ATOMS: atom_id res chain seq x y z
N MET A 1 -42.45 11.72 -5.01
CA MET A 1 -41.04 12.06 -4.72
C MET A 1 -40.54 12.77 -5.95
N ASP A 2 -40.14 14.01 -5.79
CA ASP A 2 -39.55 14.77 -6.89
C ASP A 2 -38.18 14.20 -7.23
N ILE A 3 -37.89 14.09 -8.52
CA ILE A 3 -36.59 13.63 -9.01
C ILE A 3 -35.59 14.77 -8.74
N PRO A 4 -34.40 14.49 -8.16
CA PRO A 4 -33.38 15.51 -7.95
C PRO A 4 -32.94 16.14 -9.28
N ASP A 5 -32.59 17.43 -9.24
CA ASP A 5 -32.17 18.21 -10.41
C ASP A 5 -30.89 17.65 -11.05
N TYR A 6 -29.97 17.14 -10.22
CA TYR A 6 -28.71 16.52 -10.66
C TYR A 6 -28.59 15.05 -10.20
N PRO A 7 -29.33 14.12 -10.83
CA PRO A 7 -29.37 12.73 -10.38
C PRO A 7 -28.05 11.98 -10.63
N LEU A 8 -27.24 12.44 -11.60
CA LEU A 8 -25.94 11.84 -11.92
C LEU A 8 -24.93 12.00 -10.78
N ASP A 9 -24.84 13.19 -10.17
CA ASP A 9 -23.91 13.47 -9.08
C ASP A 9 -24.22 12.61 -7.83
N LEU A 10 -25.51 12.43 -7.54
CA LEU A 10 -25.97 11.50 -6.50
C LEU A 10 -25.64 10.04 -6.86
N ALA A 11 -25.81 9.66 -8.13
CA ALA A 11 -25.48 8.31 -8.60
C ALA A 11 -23.98 8.02 -8.49
N ILE A 12 -23.11 9.00 -8.77
CA ILE A 12 -21.66 8.88 -8.58
C ILE A 12 -21.34 8.64 -7.11
N LEU A 13 -21.89 9.45 -6.21
CA LEU A 13 -21.69 9.26 -4.76
C LEU A 13 -22.19 7.90 -4.28
N ALA A 14 -23.39 7.48 -4.72
CA ALA A 14 -23.93 6.17 -4.39
C ALA A 14 -23.04 5.03 -4.95
N SER A 15 -22.54 5.18 -6.18
CA SER A 15 -21.67 4.19 -6.81
C SER A 15 -20.35 4.01 -6.06
N TYR A 16 -19.82 5.07 -5.45
CA TYR A 16 -18.64 5.03 -4.60
C TYR A 16 -18.86 4.16 -3.35
N PHE A 17 -20.00 4.32 -2.65
CA PHE A 17 -20.33 3.45 -1.51
C PHE A 17 -20.62 2.00 -1.92
N VAL A 18 -21.27 1.80 -3.07
CA VAL A 18 -21.47 0.46 -3.65
C VAL A 18 -20.13 -0.20 -3.97
N LEU A 19 -19.17 0.55 -4.51
CA LEU A 19 -17.81 0.07 -4.77
C LEU A 19 -17.12 -0.36 -3.48
N ILE A 20 -17.16 0.47 -2.42
CA ILE A 20 -16.61 0.13 -1.11
C ILE A 20 -17.23 -1.17 -0.60
N GLY A 21 -18.56 -1.27 -0.57
CA GLY A 21 -19.27 -2.47 -0.12
C GLY A 21 -18.91 -3.72 -0.95
N SER A 22 -18.78 -3.57 -2.26
CA SER A 22 -18.38 -4.65 -3.17
C SER A 22 -16.94 -5.12 -2.94
N LEU A 23 -16.01 -4.20 -2.66
CA LEU A 23 -14.62 -4.52 -2.33
C LEU A 23 -14.53 -5.20 -0.96
N THR A 24 -15.25 -4.70 0.05
CA THR A 24 -15.35 -5.34 1.36
C THR A 24 -15.89 -6.76 1.23
N TRP A 25 -16.98 -6.94 0.47
CA TRP A 25 -17.53 -8.26 0.17
C TRP A 25 -16.51 -9.17 -0.52
N ARG A 26 -15.69 -8.63 -1.44
CA ARG A 26 -14.68 -9.41 -2.15
C ARG A 26 -13.52 -9.84 -1.27
N ILE A 27 -13.12 -9.01 -0.32
CA ILE A 27 -12.04 -9.27 0.64
C ILE A 27 -12.51 -10.18 1.80
N TYR A 28 -13.80 -10.08 2.19
CA TYR A 28 -14.36 -10.73 3.37
C TYR A 28 -14.10 -12.25 3.48
N PRO A 29 -14.24 -13.09 2.44
CA PRO A 29 -14.00 -14.52 2.57
C PRO A 29 -12.57 -14.84 3.04
N GLN A 30 -11.57 -14.06 2.62
CA GLN A 30 -10.19 -14.25 3.06
C GLN A 30 -10.00 -13.88 4.52
N LEU A 31 -10.64 -12.79 4.96
CA LEU A 31 -10.64 -12.38 6.36
C LEU A 31 -11.37 -13.40 7.24
N GLN A 32 -12.48 -13.96 6.76
CA GLN A 32 -13.21 -15.00 7.49
C GLN A 32 -12.35 -16.25 7.69
N LEU A 33 -11.62 -16.69 6.66
CA LEU A 33 -10.65 -17.77 6.79
C LEU A 33 -9.55 -17.43 7.80
N THR A 34 -9.09 -16.17 7.84
CA THR A 34 -8.09 -15.70 8.82
C THR A 34 -8.56 -15.88 10.26
N LEU A 35 -9.86 -15.68 10.51
CA LEU A 35 -10.48 -15.81 11.83
C LEU A 35 -10.80 -17.26 12.20
N GLN A 36 -11.10 -18.11 11.22
CA GLN A 36 -11.54 -19.49 11.46
C GLN A 36 -10.39 -20.49 11.57
N GLN A 37 -9.28 -20.31 10.85
CA GLN A 37 -8.18 -21.27 10.87
C GLN A 37 -7.43 -21.23 12.20
N GLN A 38 -7.45 -22.33 12.95
CA GLN A 38 -6.60 -22.48 14.12
C GLN A 38 -5.11 -22.41 13.71
N PRO A 39 -4.29 -21.63 14.44
CA PRO A 39 -2.86 -21.56 14.16
C PRO A 39 -2.22 -22.92 14.46
N SER A 40 -1.74 -23.59 13.43
CA SER A 40 -0.96 -24.84 13.56
C SER A 40 0.42 -24.59 14.16
N ASP A 41 0.99 -23.40 13.91
CA ASP A 41 2.29 -22.98 14.42
C ASP A 41 2.16 -21.92 15.51
N LYS A 42 2.89 -22.12 16.61
CA LYS A 42 2.99 -21.16 17.73
C LYS A 42 3.56 -19.80 17.31
N GLN A 43 4.26 -19.74 16.18
CA GLN A 43 5.01 -18.56 15.73
C GLN A 43 4.11 -17.39 15.31
N TYR A 44 2.88 -17.65 14.87
CA TYR A 44 1.93 -16.60 14.50
C TYR A 44 0.64 -16.77 15.28
N SER A 45 0.66 -16.27 16.51
CA SER A 45 -0.48 -16.36 17.40
C SER A 45 -1.70 -15.65 16.82
N LEU A 46 -2.87 -16.16 17.17
CA LEU A 46 -4.17 -15.54 16.97
C LEU A 46 -4.15 -14.04 17.34
N THR A 47 -3.38 -13.68 18.37
CA THR A 47 -3.15 -12.30 18.83
C THR A 47 -2.63 -11.39 17.72
N ASN A 48 -1.69 -11.84 16.89
CA ASN A 48 -1.13 -11.01 15.81
C ASN A 48 -2.17 -10.73 14.72
N ARG A 49 -3.06 -11.70 14.44
CA ARG A 49 -4.15 -11.51 13.48
C ARG A 49 -5.17 -10.50 14.02
N PHE A 50 -5.55 -10.64 15.29
CA PHE A 50 -6.45 -9.69 15.95
C PHE A 50 -5.84 -8.30 16.10
N LEU A 51 -4.52 -8.20 16.27
CA LEU A 51 -3.81 -6.92 16.24
C LEU A 51 -4.05 -6.20 14.92
N PHE A 52 -3.80 -6.84 13.77
CA PHE A 52 -4.02 -6.20 12.47
C PHE A 52 -5.49 -5.92 12.17
N MET A 53 -6.42 -6.76 12.61
CA MET A 53 -7.86 -6.45 12.51
C MET A 53 -8.23 -5.22 13.36
N GLY A 54 -7.71 -5.13 14.58
CA GLY A 54 -7.91 -3.97 15.46
C GLY A 54 -7.29 -2.70 14.89
N LEU A 55 -6.09 -2.79 14.32
CA LEU A 55 -5.43 -1.67 13.63
C LEU A 55 -6.21 -1.24 12.39
N ALA A 56 -6.78 -2.18 11.61
CA ALA A 56 -7.64 -1.85 10.48
C ALA A 56 -8.89 -1.08 10.93
N SER A 57 -9.57 -1.53 11.99
CA SER A 57 -10.73 -0.83 12.54
C SER A 57 -10.37 0.55 13.09
N ALA A 58 -9.29 0.66 13.85
CA ALA A 58 -8.83 1.94 14.41
C ALA A 58 -8.46 2.94 13.30
N SER A 59 -7.72 2.48 12.28
CA SER A 59 -7.38 3.25 11.09
C SER A 59 -8.64 3.73 10.35
N PHE A 60 -9.60 2.83 10.09
CA PHE A 60 -10.85 3.19 9.42
C PHE A 60 -11.61 4.25 10.20
N ILE A 61 -11.78 4.07 11.51
CA ILE A 61 -12.47 5.04 12.37
C ILE A 61 -11.75 6.39 12.32
N ALA A 62 -10.43 6.41 12.44
CA ALA A 62 -9.65 7.64 12.45
C ALA A 62 -9.81 8.43 11.13
N THR A 63 -9.62 7.78 9.98
CA THR A 63 -9.70 8.44 8.67
C THR A 63 -11.14 8.84 8.33
N TRP A 64 -12.12 7.97 8.55
CA TRP A 64 -13.51 8.26 8.18
C TRP A 64 -14.19 9.28 9.07
N THR A 65 -13.78 9.40 10.35
CA THR A 65 -14.27 10.49 11.20
C THR A 65 -13.96 11.86 10.57
N PHE A 66 -12.75 12.04 10.05
CA PHE A 66 -12.36 13.28 9.38
C PHE A 66 -12.91 13.40 7.96
N MET A 67 -13.09 12.29 7.23
CA MET A 67 -13.78 12.31 5.93
C MET A 67 -15.23 12.80 6.06
N PHE A 68 -15.98 12.30 7.05
CA PHE A 68 -17.33 12.80 7.33
C PHE A 68 -17.33 14.26 7.77
N ALA A 69 -16.36 14.66 8.62
CA ALA A 69 -16.18 16.06 8.98
C ALA A 69 -15.92 16.94 7.75
N TYR A 70 -15.16 16.44 6.76
CA TYR A 70 -14.91 17.13 5.50
C TYR A 70 -16.19 17.27 4.66
N PHE A 71 -17.03 16.24 4.55
CA PHE A 71 -18.31 16.34 3.87
C PHE A 71 -19.22 17.39 4.52
N VAL A 72 -19.29 17.41 5.85
CA VAL A 72 -20.06 18.42 6.59
C VAL A 72 -19.50 19.82 6.36
N TYR A 73 -18.17 19.97 6.41
CA TYR A 73 -17.49 21.23 6.17
C TYR A 73 -17.74 21.76 4.75
N SER A 74 -17.58 20.90 3.73
CA SER A 74 -17.80 21.23 2.32
C SER A 74 -19.25 21.64 2.07
N TYR A 75 -20.22 20.85 2.56
CA TYR A 75 -21.64 21.17 2.42
C TYR A 75 -22.01 22.50 3.09
N SER A 76 -21.49 22.75 4.30
CA SER A 76 -21.75 23.98 5.04
C SER A 76 -21.14 25.20 4.34
N SER A 77 -19.93 25.06 3.81
CA SER A 77 -19.24 26.12 3.05
C SER A 77 -19.98 26.46 1.76
N TRP A 78 -20.43 25.43 1.03
CA TRP A 78 -21.25 25.60 -0.17
C TRP A 78 -22.58 26.31 0.14
N LYS A 79 -23.30 25.88 1.19
CA LYS A 79 -24.54 26.55 1.62
C LYS A 79 -24.33 28.02 1.96
N ALA A 80 -23.25 28.34 2.69
CA ALA A 80 -22.92 29.70 3.08
C ALA A 80 -22.57 30.57 1.86
N TYR A 81 -21.80 30.04 0.90
CA TYR A 81 -21.41 30.74 -0.32
C TYR A 81 -22.62 31.11 -1.19
N TYR A 82 -23.58 30.20 -1.35
CA TYR A 82 -24.78 30.42 -2.17
C TYR A 82 -25.97 31.01 -1.38
N GLY A 83 -25.82 31.29 -0.08
CA GLY A 83 -26.88 31.85 0.76
C GLY A 83 -28.12 30.94 0.90
N VAL A 84 -27.94 29.62 0.87
CA VAL A 84 -29.06 28.67 0.88
C VAL A 84 -29.51 28.39 2.31
N ASP A 85 -30.70 28.88 2.68
CA ASP A 85 -31.34 28.61 3.99
C ASP A 85 -32.49 27.61 3.87
N ALA A 86 -32.18 26.41 3.36
CA ALA A 86 -33.13 25.30 3.26
C ALA A 86 -32.70 24.12 4.14
N SER A 87 -33.70 23.36 4.62
CA SER A 87 -33.48 22.07 5.28
C SER A 87 -32.89 21.06 4.29
N PHE A 88 -32.14 20.09 4.81
CA PHE A 88 -31.53 19.04 4.01
C PHE A 88 -32.59 18.29 3.17
N SER A 89 -32.30 18.10 1.88
CA SER A 89 -33.08 17.28 0.95
C SER A 89 -32.16 16.65 -0.09
N PHE A 90 -32.61 15.58 -0.75
CA PHE A 90 -31.84 14.98 -1.85
C PHE A 90 -31.63 15.94 -3.01
N ASN A 91 -32.60 16.83 -3.28
CA ASN A 91 -32.40 17.86 -4.29
C ASN A 91 -31.26 18.80 -3.88
N LEU A 92 -31.27 19.29 -2.64
CA LEU A 92 -30.23 20.16 -2.12
C LEU A 92 -28.84 19.49 -2.10
N MET A 93 -28.78 18.19 -1.77
CA MET A 93 -27.55 17.41 -1.88
C MET A 93 -27.06 17.34 -3.34
N SER A 94 -27.97 17.16 -4.32
CA SER A 94 -27.58 17.13 -5.72
C SER A 94 -26.98 18.45 -6.19
N HIS A 95 -27.54 19.58 -5.75
CA HIS A 95 -26.99 20.92 -5.99
C HIS A 95 -25.61 21.11 -5.35
N TRP A 96 -25.41 20.62 -4.13
CA TRP A 96 -24.09 20.65 -3.47
C TRP A 96 -23.05 19.86 -4.25
N LEU A 97 -23.35 18.60 -4.59
CA LEU A 97 -22.40 17.74 -5.29
C LEU A 97 -22.10 18.25 -6.70
N HIS A 98 -23.09 18.84 -7.38
CA HIS A 98 -22.89 19.46 -8.68
C HIS A 98 -22.01 20.72 -8.61
N GLY A 99 -22.19 21.52 -7.55
CA GLY A 99 -21.49 22.79 -7.36
C GLY A 99 -20.11 22.68 -6.71
N VAL A 100 -19.67 21.48 -6.32
CA VAL A 100 -18.41 21.28 -5.60
C VAL A 100 -17.62 20.10 -6.16
N THR A 101 -16.36 20.34 -6.50
CA THR A 101 -15.41 19.32 -6.91
C THR A 101 -14.75 18.67 -5.69
N LEU A 102 -15.51 17.88 -4.92
CA LEU A 102 -15.08 17.32 -3.62
C LEU A 102 -13.67 16.70 -3.64
N PHE A 103 -13.36 15.92 -4.67
CA PHE A 103 -12.07 15.25 -4.77
C PHE A 103 -10.94 16.24 -5.09
N ASP A 104 -11.16 17.15 -6.05
CA ASP A 104 -10.16 18.16 -6.43
C ASP A 104 -9.86 19.10 -5.25
N ASP A 105 -10.90 19.59 -4.58
CA ASP A 105 -10.80 20.51 -3.45
C ASP A 105 -10.03 19.87 -2.28
N ALA A 106 -10.37 18.62 -1.94
CA ALA A 106 -9.69 17.88 -0.89
C ALA A 106 -8.19 17.71 -1.20
N TRP A 107 -7.86 17.25 -2.41
CA TRP A 107 -6.47 17.01 -2.79
C TRP A 107 -5.66 18.29 -2.98
N ARG A 108 -6.24 19.36 -3.54
CA ARG A 108 -5.56 20.66 -3.56
C ARG A 108 -5.27 21.14 -2.14
N THR A 109 -6.22 21.00 -1.22
CA THR A 109 -6.03 21.38 0.18
C THR A 109 -4.84 20.65 0.81
N VAL A 110 -4.68 19.35 0.56
CA VAL A 110 -3.61 18.55 1.18
C VAL A 110 -2.28 18.60 0.43
N CYS A 111 -2.26 19.18 -0.77
CA CYS A 111 -1.06 19.35 -1.59
C CYS A 111 -0.52 20.79 -1.63
N THR A 112 -1.34 21.78 -1.29
CA THR A 112 -0.96 23.19 -1.31
C THR A 112 -0.26 23.61 -0.03
N GLY A 113 0.99 24.06 -0.18
CA GLY A 113 1.82 24.58 0.91
C GLY A 113 2.75 23.52 1.51
N GLU A 114 3.93 23.97 1.96
CA GLU A 114 5.03 23.08 2.36
C GLU A 114 4.64 22.13 3.51
N TRP A 115 3.93 22.63 4.53
CA TRP A 115 3.55 21.82 5.69
C TRP A 115 2.43 20.82 5.39
N ALA A 116 1.44 21.19 4.58
CA ALA A 116 0.37 20.28 4.16
C ALA A 116 0.95 19.16 3.30
N TRP A 117 1.82 19.54 2.35
CA TRP A 117 2.50 18.58 1.50
C TRP A 117 3.50 17.69 2.25
N ALA A 118 4.16 18.18 3.31
CA ALA A 118 5.04 17.35 4.14
C ALA A 118 4.31 16.13 4.75
N TRP A 119 3.01 16.27 5.07
CA TRP A 119 2.17 15.13 5.46
C TRP A 119 1.79 14.26 4.26
N SER A 120 1.33 14.86 3.18
CA SER A 120 0.75 14.11 2.05
C SER A 120 1.79 13.36 1.23
N ILE A 121 3.00 13.92 1.07
CA ILE A 121 4.10 13.30 0.34
C ILE A 121 4.43 11.92 0.92
N GLU A 122 4.41 11.79 2.25
CA GLU A 122 4.68 10.57 2.99
C GLU A 122 3.73 9.43 2.58
N LEU A 123 2.43 9.72 2.46
CA LEU A 123 1.43 8.75 2.03
C LEU A 123 1.59 8.38 0.56
N CYS A 124 1.83 9.38 -0.29
CA CYS A 124 1.93 9.20 -1.73
C CYS A 124 3.17 8.37 -2.10
N THR A 125 4.34 8.71 -1.55
CA THR A 125 5.58 7.97 -1.80
C THR A 125 5.52 6.56 -1.22
N PHE A 126 4.93 6.36 -0.04
CA PHE A 126 4.66 5.03 0.51
C PHE A 126 3.82 4.20 -0.47
N THR A 127 2.74 4.79 -0.98
CA THR A 127 1.81 4.07 -1.85
C THR A 127 2.49 3.57 -3.14
N VAL A 128 3.28 4.44 -3.80
CA VAL A 128 3.95 4.11 -5.08
C VAL A 128 5.18 3.22 -4.88
N ALA A 129 6.04 3.50 -3.90
CA ALA A 129 7.35 2.87 -3.76
C ALA A 129 7.37 1.65 -2.84
N VAL A 130 6.34 1.49 -2.01
CA VAL A 130 6.31 0.50 -0.93
C VAL A 130 5.09 -0.39 -1.06
N TRP A 131 3.90 0.21 -0.93
CA TRP A 131 2.64 -0.49 -0.84
C TRP A 131 2.34 -1.31 -2.10
N THR A 132 2.48 -0.69 -3.28
CA THR A 132 2.22 -1.38 -4.55
C THR A 132 3.15 -2.58 -4.79
N PRO A 133 4.49 -2.44 -4.66
CA PRO A 133 5.39 -3.59 -4.72
C PRO A 133 5.06 -4.68 -3.70
N ILE A 134 4.80 -4.33 -2.44
CA ILE A 134 4.48 -5.31 -1.39
C ILE A 134 3.23 -6.10 -1.76
N ILE A 135 2.13 -5.41 -2.09
CA ILE A 135 0.87 -6.07 -2.46
C ILE A 135 1.11 -7.05 -3.62
N ALA A 136 1.79 -6.61 -4.66
CA ALA A 136 2.00 -7.42 -5.86
C ALA A 136 2.94 -8.61 -5.62
N ILE A 137 4.06 -8.39 -4.93
CA ILE A 137 5.09 -9.41 -4.69
C ILE A 137 4.60 -10.40 -3.63
N GLU A 138 4.19 -9.92 -2.45
CA GLU A 138 3.77 -10.79 -1.35
C GLU A 138 2.42 -11.44 -1.66
N GLY A 139 1.50 -10.72 -2.30
CA GLY A 139 0.25 -11.29 -2.77
C GLY A 139 0.48 -12.44 -3.76
N SER A 140 1.38 -12.24 -4.74
CA SER A 140 1.72 -13.28 -5.73
C SER A 140 2.42 -14.48 -5.09
N ARG A 141 3.37 -14.25 -4.18
CA ARG A 141 4.11 -15.32 -3.48
C ARG A 141 3.21 -16.17 -2.61
N ARG A 142 2.27 -15.54 -1.92
CA ARG A 142 1.33 -16.17 -0.99
C ARG A 142 0.06 -16.67 -1.68
N ARG A 143 -0.05 -16.44 -3.00
CA ARG A 143 -1.21 -16.79 -3.82
C ARG A 143 -2.53 -16.24 -3.25
N ILE A 144 -2.46 -15.05 -2.68
CA ILE A 144 -3.66 -14.35 -2.19
C ILE A 144 -4.54 -14.08 -3.41
N SER A 145 -5.82 -14.43 -3.34
CA SER A 145 -6.75 -14.15 -4.44
C SER A 145 -7.16 -12.68 -4.43
N HIS A 146 -7.53 -12.12 -5.58
CA HIS A 146 -8.07 -10.75 -5.67
C HIS A 146 -7.20 -9.67 -5.01
N ILE A 147 -5.87 -9.80 -5.13
CA ILE A 147 -4.88 -8.85 -4.61
C ILE A 147 -5.21 -7.39 -5.02
N TRP A 148 -5.70 -7.21 -6.24
CA TRP A 148 -6.14 -5.92 -6.77
C TRP A 148 -7.18 -5.23 -5.89
N ALA A 149 -8.05 -6.00 -5.22
CA ALA A 149 -9.12 -5.46 -4.39
C ALA A 149 -8.55 -4.70 -3.19
N TYR A 150 -7.43 -5.14 -2.60
CA TYR A 150 -6.77 -4.42 -1.50
C TYR A 150 -6.22 -3.08 -1.98
N MET A 151 -5.60 -3.01 -3.16
CA MET A 151 -5.13 -1.72 -3.67
C MET A 151 -6.30 -0.77 -3.91
N VAL A 152 -7.33 -1.20 -4.66
CA VAL A 152 -8.48 -0.34 -4.96
C VAL A 152 -9.19 0.07 -3.66
N PHE A 153 -9.36 -0.86 -2.71
CA PHE A 153 -9.91 -0.57 -1.39
C PHE A 153 -9.07 0.48 -0.64
N GLY A 154 -7.75 0.42 -0.75
CA GLY A 154 -6.85 1.43 -0.20
C GLY A 154 -7.05 2.81 -0.83
N GLN A 155 -7.26 2.89 -2.14
CA GLN A 155 -7.50 4.15 -2.85
C GLN A 155 -8.85 4.78 -2.49
N VAL A 156 -9.88 3.96 -2.25
CA VAL A 156 -11.23 4.47 -1.99
C VAL A 156 -11.56 4.62 -0.50
N VAL A 157 -10.95 3.84 0.40
CA VAL A 157 -11.24 3.89 1.85
C VAL A 157 -10.13 4.59 2.62
N ALA A 158 -8.94 4.01 2.62
CA ALA A 158 -7.71 4.51 3.24
C ALA A 158 -6.59 3.49 3.04
N ILE A 159 -5.37 3.95 2.77
CA ILE A 159 -4.23 3.07 2.53
C ILE A 159 -3.87 2.28 3.79
N SER A 160 -3.92 2.91 4.96
CA SER A 160 -3.68 2.26 6.25
C SER A 160 -4.67 1.13 6.53
N THR A 161 -5.97 1.36 6.31
CA THR A 161 -7.00 0.33 6.58
C THR A 161 -6.76 -0.89 5.70
N SER A 162 -6.49 -0.66 4.41
CA SER A 162 -6.17 -1.74 3.48
C SER A 162 -4.87 -2.47 3.84
N SER A 163 -3.84 -1.72 4.26
CA SER A 163 -2.55 -2.28 4.67
C SER A 163 -2.70 -3.24 5.85
N ALA A 164 -3.45 -2.85 6.88
CA ALA A 164 -3.70 -3.69 8.03
C ALA A 164 -4.49 -4.95 7.66
N LEU A 165 -5.54 -4.85 6.83
CA LEU A 165 -6.30 -6.01 6.38
C LEU A 165 -5.44 -6.98 5.56
N PHE A 166 -4.61 -6.46 4.64
CA PHE A 166 -3.71 -7.27 3.85
C PHE A 166 -2.68 -7.99 4.71
N PHE A 167 -2.08 -7.31 5.69
CA PHE A 167 -1.15 -7.93 6.63
C PHE A 167 -1.81 -9.03 7.47
N ALA A 168 -3.06 -8.84 7.91
CA ALA A 168 -3.82 -9.90 8.58
C ALA A 168 -3.94 -11.16 7.68
N VAL A 169 -4.18 -10.98 6.38
CA VAL A 169 -4.28 -12.09 5.41
C VAL A 169 -2.92 -12.70 5.06
N CYS A 170 -1.85 -11.91 5.02
CA CYS A 170 -0.48 -12.42 4.86
C CYS A 170 -0.08 -13.37 5.99
N LEU A 171 -0.49 -13.08 7.24
CA LEU A 171 -0.25 -13.98 8.37
C LEU A 171 -1.01 -15.32 8.27
N LEU A 172 -2.11 -15.35 7.51
CA LEU A 172 -2.84 -16.58 7.22
C LEU A 172 -2.16 -17.39 6.13
N HIS A 173 -1.86 -16.73 5.00
CA HIS A 173 -1.23 -17.34 3.84
C HIS A 173 0.28 -17.34 4.04
N GLN A 174 0.74 -18.08 5.04
CA GLN A 174 2.16 -18.31 5.22
C GLN A 174 2.73 -18.94 3.95
N THR A 175 3.94 -18.54 3.61
CA THR A 175 4.73 -19.19 2.57
C THR A 175 4.90 -20.64 3.00
N GLN A 176 4.09 -21.56 2.48
CA GLN A 176 4.07 -22.96 2.89
C GLN A 176 5.51 -23.48 2.97
N PRO A 177 6.01 -23.87 4.17
CA PRO A 177 7.32 -24.48 4.28
C PRO A 177 7.28 -25.80 3.53
N VAL A 178 8.21 -25.97 2.59
CA VAL A 178 8.40 -27.18 1.78
C VAL A 178 8.93 -28.30 2.70
N LEU A 179 8.09 -28.78 3.60
CA LEU A 179 8.41 -29.84 4.57
C LEU A 179 7.44 -31.00 4.39
N THR A 180 7.36 -31.52 3.16
CA THR A 180 6.84 -32.86 2.90
C THR A 180 7.60 -33.49 1.74
N THR A 181 8.61 -34.29 2.12
CA THR A 181 8.90 -35.61 1.54
C THR A 181 9.10 -35.68 0.02
N THR A 182 10.36 -35.49 -0.40
CA THR A 182 11.10 -36.20 -1.47
C THR A 182 10.55 -36.36 -2.89
N THR A 183 9.34 -35.91 -3.24
CA THR A 183 8.86 -35.97 -4.63
C THR A 183 8.49 -34.58 -5.13
N ASN A 184 9.38 -34.02 -5.94
CA ASN A 184 9.16 -33.01 -6.98
C ASN A 184 7.97 -32.06 -6.77
N ILE A 185 8.29 -30.80 -6.42
CA ILE A 185 7.94 -29.57 -7.16
C ILE A 185 8.18 -28.38 -6.22
N ASN A 186 9.41 -27.86 -6.33
CA ASN A 186 9.69 -26.44 -6.49
C ASN A 186 8.44 -25.61 -6.82
N THR A 187 8.04 -24.64 -5.99
CA THR A 187 7.57 -23.32 -6.49
C THR A 187 7.35 -22.35 -5.33
N LYS A 188 8.44 -21.88 -4.69
CA LYS A 188 8.41 -20.48 -4.25
C LYS A 188 8.31 -19.66 -5.54
N THR A 189 7.09 -19.24 -5.90
CA THR A 189 6.81 -18.51 -7.13
C THR A 189 7.45 -17.14 -7.02
N THR A 190 8.65 -17.02 -7.57
CA THR A 190 9.22 -15.69 -7.81
C THR A 190 8.36 -14.98 -8.85
N PRO A 191 8.08 -13.68 -8.65
CA PRO A 191 7.40 -12.86 -9.65
C PRO A 191 7.93 -13.06 -11.07
N SER A 192 7.07 -12.87 -12.07
CA SER A 192 7.50 -12.83 -13.47
C SER A 192 8.38 -11.60 -13.72
N TRP A 193 9.29 -11.68 -14.70
CA TRP A 193 10.09 -10.51 -15.09
C TRP A 193 9.23 -9.35 -15.58
N ILE A 194 8.08 -9.65 -16.20
CA ILE A 194 7.09 -8.64 -16.61
C ILE A 194 6.53 -7.92 -15.39
N LEU A 195 6.14 -8.64 -14.34
CA LEU A 195 5.65 -8.01 -13.11
C LEU A 195 6.72 -7.12 -12.47
N ILE A 196 7.96 -7.61 -12.37
CA ILE A 196 9.07 -6.81 -11.81
C ILE A 196 9.28 -5.53 -12.63
N GLY A 197 9.26 -5.62 -13.96
CA GLY A 197 9.38 -4.47 -14.85
C GLY A 197 8.22 -3.47 -14.68
N LEU A 198 6.98 -3.95 -14.57
CA LEU A 198 5.81 -3.11 -14.29
C LEU A 198 5.95 -2.42 -12.92
N LEU A 199 6.44 -3.11 -11.90
CA LEU A 199 6.65 -2.51 -10.58
C LEU A 199 7.73 -1.43 -10.58
N PHE A 200 8.80 -1.59 -11.37
CA PHE A 200 9.77 -0.50 -11.59
C PHE A 200 9.12 0.71 -12.26
N LEU A 201 8.35 0.48 -13.32
CA LEU A 201 7.64 1.54 -14.04
C LEU A 201 6.67 2.29 -13.13
N VAL A 202 5.88 1.58 -12.32
CA VAL A 202 4.94 2.19 -11.38
C VAL A 202 5.65 2.93 -10.25
N SER A 203 6.71 2.35 -9.68
CA SER A 203 7.44 2.99 -8.59
C SER A 203 8.11 4.28 -9.08
N MET A 204 8.82 4.24 -10.20
CA MET A 204 9.52 5.41 -10.72
C MET A 204 8.56 6.44 -11.32
N GLY A 205 7.62 6.01 -12.17
CA GLY A 205 6.60 6.88 -12.75
C GLY A 205 5.73 7.53 -11.68
N GLY A 206 5.32 6.76 -10.67
CA GLY A 206 4.59 7.26 -9.51
C GLY A 206 5.38 8.31 -8.73
N LEU A 207 6.65 8.05 -8.41
CA LEU A 207 7.49 9.03 -7.70
C LEU A 207 7.67 10.34 -8.48
N ILE A 208 7.77 10.28 -9.81
CA ILE A 208 7.81 11.47 -10.67
C ILE A 208 6.49 12.25 -10.57
N THR A 209 5.34 11.58 -10.61
CA THR A 209 4.04 12.26 -10.43
C THR A 209 3.92 12.89 -9.05
N VAL A 210 4.43 12.22 -8.00
CA VAL A 210 4.44 12.75 -6.62
C VAL A 210 5.30 14.00 -6.53
N GLU A 211 6.54 13.97 -7.05
CA GLU A 211 7.44 15.14 -7.05
C GLU A 211 6.81 16.37 -7.71
N ARG A 212 6.10 16.18 -8.83
CA ARG A 212 5.47 17.28 -9.58
C ARG A 212 4.22 17.84 -8.90
N THR A 213 3.56 17.07 -8.04
CA THR A 213 2.22 17.37 -7.53
C THR A 213 2.09 18.77 -6.89
N PRO A 214 2.97 19.22 -5.98
CA PRO A 214 2.84 20.55 -5.35
C PRO A 214 2.86 21.70 -6.35
N GLY A 215 3.74 21.59 -7.36
CA GLY A 215 3.90 22.60 -8.41
C GLY A 215 2.72 22.68 -9.37
N LEU A 216 1.83 21.68 -9.38
CA LEU A 216 0.64 21.64 -10.22
C LEU A 216 -0.63 22.07 -9.47
N THR A 217 -0.59 22.31 -8.15
CA THR A 217 -1.80 22.59 -7.34
C THR A 217 -2.59 23.84 -7.74
N ALA A 218 -2.00 24.74 -8.55
CA ALA A 218 -2.68 25.91 -9.09
C ALA A 218 -3.08 25.76 -10.57
N SER A 219 -2.74 24.64 -11.21
CA SER A 219 -3.01 24.40 -12.63
C SER A 219 -4.11 23.34 -12.85
N ASP A 220 -4.62 23.31 -14.07
CA ASP A 220 -5.56 22.29 -14.54
C ASP A 220 -4.89 20.91 -14.73
N GLU A 221 -3.54 20.87 -14.72
CA GLU A 221 -2.76 19.64 -14.82
C GLU A 221 -2.72 18.85 -13.50
N PHE A 222 -3.18 19.43 -12.39
CA PHE A 222 -3.19 18.80 -11.07
C PHE A 222 -3.91 17.44 -11.08
N LEU A 223 -5.18 17.46 -11.47
CA LEU A 223 -6.02 16.26 -11.43
C LEU A 223 -5.58 15.19 -12.45
N PRO A 224 -5.20 15.54 -13.70
CA PRO A 224 -4.57 14.57 -14.61
C PRO A 224 -3.29 13.93 -14.05
N ASN A 225 -2.41 14.69 -13.40
CA ASN A 225 -1.20 14.13 -12.79
C ASN A 225 -1.53 13.18 -11.64
N LEU A 226 -2.50 13.55 -10.80
CA LEU A 226 -2.96 12.71 -9.70
C LEU A 226 -3.65 11.42 -10.23
N LEU A 227 -4.48 11.54 -11.25
CA LEU A 227 -5.12 10.40 -11.91
C LEU A 227 -4.10 9.47 -12.57
N LEU A 228 -3.05 10.03 -13.18
CA LEU A 228 -1.94 9.25 -13.75
C LEU A 228 -1.25 8.44 -12.65
N MET A 229 -0.96 9.05 -11.49
CA MET A 229 -0.40 8.34 -10.34
C MET A 229 -1.29 7.15 -9.97
N HIS A 230 -2.59 7.36 -9.73
CA HIS A 230 -3.52 6.30 -9.37
C HIS A 230 -3.65 5.21 -10.45
N GLY A 231 -3.68 5.60 -11.73
CA GLY A 231 -3.75 4.68 -12.86
C GLY A 231 -2.53 3.76 -12.90
N LEU A 232 -1.33 4.29 -12.66
CA LEU A 232 -0.10 3.51 -12.58
C LEU A 232 -0.18 2.43 -11.48
N LEU A 233 -0.70 2.76 -10.29
CA LEU A 233 -0.80 1.83 -9.15
C LEU A 233 -1.58 0.54 -9.49
N VAL A 234 -2.54 0.62 -10.40
CA VAL A 234 -3.43 -0.50 -10.75
C VAL A 234 -2.84 -1.41 -11.83
N LEU A 235 -1.90 -0.93 -12.67
CA LEU A 235 -1.31 -1.68 -13.78
C LEU A 235 -0.73 -3.07 -13.40
N PRO A 236 0.16 -3.21 -12.41
CA PRO A 236 0.73 -4.50 -12.03
C PRO A 236 -0.35 -5.46 -11.50
N LEU A 237 -1.45 -4.94 -10.97
CA LEU A 237 -2.52 -5.72 -10.37
C LEU A 237 -3.50 -6.23 -11.43
N ILE A 238 -3.76 -5.45 -12.48
CA ILE A 238 -4.45 -5.91 -13.69
C ILE A 238 -3.66 -7.05 -14.33
N TYR A 239 -2.33 -6.87 -14.47
CA TYR A 239 -1.47 -7.91 -15.02
C TYR A 239 -1.57 -9.21 -14.21
N LEU A 240 -1.55 -9.14 -12.87
CA LEU A 240 -1.73 -10.31 -12.01
C LEU A 240 -3.12 -10.95 -12.17
N ALA A 241 -4.18 -10.14 -12.24
CA ALA A 241 -5.54 -10.62 -12.41
C ALA A 241 -5.72 -11.39 -13.73
N ILE A 242 -5.10 -10.91 -14.82
CA ILE A 242 -5.14 -11.57 -16.13
C ILE A 242 -4.26 -12.83 -16.14
N SER A 243 -3.03 -12.74 -15.64
CA SER A 243 -2.05 -13.83 -15.70
C SER A 243 -2.47 -15.06 -14.90
N ASN A 244 -3.15 -14.87 -13.76
CA ASN A 244 -3.63 -15.97 -12.92
C ASN A 244 -4.67 -16.84 -13.63
N ASN A 245 -5.43 -16.29 -14.58
CA ASN A 245 -6.44 -17.06 -15.33
C ASN A 245 -5.80 -17.99 -16.39
N THR A 246 -4.62 -17.63 -16.90
CA THR A 246 -3.93 -18.38 -17.96
C THR A 246 -3.19 -19.61 -17.41
N MET A 247 -2.62 -19.53 -16.20
CA MET A 247 -1.81 -20.62 -15.62
C MET A 247 -2.61 -21.89 -15.30
N THR A 248 -3.91 -21.78 -15.03
CA THR A 248 -4.79 -22.93 -14.79
C THR A 248 -4.98 -23.85 -16.01
N ALA A 249 -4.67 -23.38 -17.24
CA ALA A 249 -4.89 -24.15 -18.46
C ALA A 249 -3.69 -25.02 -18.90
N THR A 250 -2.48 -24.74 -18.42
CA THR A 250 -1.24 -25.31 -19.02
C THR A 250 -0.53 -26.33 -18.13
N ALA A 251 -0.97 -26.55 -16.89
CA ALA A 251 -0.26 -27.40 -15.92
C ALA A 251 -0.42 -28.93 -16.15
N ALA A 252 -1.05 -29.38 -17.23
CA ALA A 252 -1.51 -30.77 -17.38
C ALA A 252 -0.61 -31.70 -18.24
N THR A 253 0.55 -31.27 -18.76
CA THR A 253 1.16 -32.00 -19.90
C THR A 253 2.66 -32.33 -19.85
N THR A 254 3.40 -32.19 -18.75
CA THR A 254 4.85 -32.50 -18.85
C THR A 254 5.47 -32.97 -17.54
N ASP A 255 5.67 -34.28 -17.42
CA ASP A 255 6.38 -34.96 -16.33
C ASP A 255 7.56 -35.75 -16.90
N GLU A 256 8.44 -35.06 -17.64
CA GLU A 256 9.72 -35.61 -18.10
C GLU A 256 10.85 -35.06 -17.24
N GLY A 257 11.70 -35.95 -16.73
CA GLY A 257 12.69 -35.66 -15.69
C GLY A 257 13.62 -34.49 -16.01
N GLU A 258 13.56 -33.44 -15.19
CA GLU A 258 14.44 -32.28 -15.31
C GLU A 258 15.91 -32.69 -15.08
N THR A 259 16.76 -32.34 -16.04
CA THR A 259 18.21 -32.60 -15.96
C THR A 259 18.89 -31.66 -14.95
N SER A 260 20.03 -32.08 -14.37
CA SER A 260 20.81 -31.28 -13.41
C SER A 260 21.17 -29.88 -13.93
N THR A 261 21.40 -29.74 -15.24
CA THR A 261 21.66 -28.45 -15.91
C THR A 261 20.46 -27.50 -15.83
N GLN A 262 19.23 -28.00 -15.99
CA GLN A 262 18.01 -27.20 -15.89
C GLN A 262 17.80 -26.68 -14.47
N GLN A 263 18.07 -27.50 -13.45
CA GLN A 263 18.00 -27.08 -12.05
C GLN A 263 18.98 -25.94 -11.74
N GLN A 264 20.20 -26.00 -12.27
CA GLN A 264 21.20 -24.93 -12.08
C GLN A 264 20.77 -23.62 -12.77
N GLN A 265 20.22 -23.70 -13.99
CA GLN A 265 19.69 -22.52 -14.69
C GLN A 265 18.51 -21.89 -13.96
N GLN A 266 17.57 -22.70 -13.46
CA GLN A 266 16.43 -22.22 -12.67
C GLN A 266 16.89 -21.50 -11.39
N ARG A 267 17.92 -22.02 -10.70
CA ARG A 267 18.51 -21.35 -9.53
C ARG A 267 19.11 -19.99 -9.88
N LYS A 268 19.90 -19.92 -10.96
CA LYS A 268 20.48 -18.64 -11.43
C LYS A 268 19.39 -17.63 -11.74
N GLN A 269 18.33 -18.05 -12.44
CA GLN A 269 17.20 -17.19 -12.77
C GLN A 269 16.46 -16.70 -11.52
N ARG A 270 16.24 -17.58 -10.52
CA ARG A 270 15.62 -17.23 -9.24
C ARG A 270 16.44 -16.18 -8.48
N ASN A 271 17.76 -16.36 -8.43
CA ASN A 271 18.67 -15.42 -7.78
C ASN A 271 18.64 -14.06 -8.50
N MET A 272 18.70 -14.04 -9.83
CA MET A 272 18.60 -12.80 -10.62
C MET A 272 17.29 -12.04 -10.36
N LYS A 273 16.15 -12.74 -10.28
CA LYS A 273 14.87 -12.12 -9.94
C LYS A 273 14.86 -11.54 -8.53
N SER A 274 15.45 -12.25 -7.56
CA SER A 274 15.56 -11.77 -6.18
C SER A 274 16.41 -10.50 -6.11
N TYR A 275 17.55 -10.46 -6.83
CA TYR A 275 18.35 -9.25 -6.95
C TYR A 275 17.59 -8.08 -7.60
N ALA A 276 16.78 -8.34 -8.62
CA ALA A 276 15.97 -7.29 -9.24
C ALA A 276 14.93 -6.72 -8.25
N ILE A 277 14.33 -7.56 -7.41
CA ILE A 277 13.41 -7.13 -6.34
C ILE A 277 14.17 -6.31 -5.27
N ILE A 278 15.37 -6.74 -4.87
CA ILE A 278 16.22 -5.97 -3.95
C ILE A 278 16.53 -4.59 -4.52
N ILE A 279 16.89 -4.50 -5.81
CA ILE A 279 17.17 -3.23 -6.48
C ILE A 279 15.91 -2.37 -6.53
N LEU A 280 14.74 -2.93 -6.87
CA LEU A 280 13.47 -2.23 -6.88
C LEU A 280 13.21 -1.53 -5.54
N TYR A 281 13.28 -2.30 -4.45
CA TYR A 281 13.05 -1.77 -3.11
C TYR A 281 14.13 -0.79 -2.66
N THR A 282 15.40 -1.05 -3.00
CA THR A 282 16.51 -0.14 -2.63
C THR A 282 16.41 1.21 -3.35
N VAL A 283 16.15 1.20 -4.66
CA VAL A 283 15.96 2.43 -5.45
C VAL A 283 14.71 3.17 -4.96
N GLY A 284 13.60 2.45 -4.72
CA GLY A 284 12.39 3.02 -4.13
C GLY A 284 12.64 3.67 -2.77
N ALA A 285 13.43 3.03 -1.90
CA ALA A 285 13.80 3.56 -0.59
C ALA A 285 14.64 4.85 -0.71
N ILE A 286 15.66 4.84 -1.57
CA ILE A 286 16.54 6.00 -1.77
C ILE A 286 15.74 7.18 -2.31
N ALA A 287 14.91 6.96 -3.33
CA ALA A 287 14.10 8.01 -3.93
C ALA A 287 13.04 8.55 -2.95
N ASN A 288 12.38 7.66 -2.20
CA ASN A 288 11.43 8.06 -1.15
C ASN A 288 12.12 8.91 -0.06
N MET A 289 13.26 8.44 0.45
CA MET A 289 14.02 9.17 1.46
C MET A 289 14.49 10.53 0.94
N TYR A 290 14.94 10.61 -0.30
CA TYR A 290 15.34 11.86 -0.93
C TYR A 290 14.18 12.86 -1.00
N LEU A 291 13.02 12.44 -1.50
CA LEU A 291 11.84 13.31 -1.63
C LEU A 291 11.32 13.79 -0.27
N ILE A 292 11.20 12.88 0.71
CA ILE A 292 10.79 13.22 2.07
C ILE A 292 11.80 14.19 2.70
N PHE A 293 13.09 13.88 2.62
CA PHE A 293 14.13 14.72 3.23
C PHE A 293 14.16 16.12 2.61
N GLU A 294 14.08 16.22 1.29
CA GLU A 294 14.03 17.51 0.59
C GLU A 294 12.78 18.32 1.00
N GLN A 295 11.62 17.68 1.13
CA GLN A 295 10.40 18.35 1.57
C GLN A 295 10.50 18.85 3.02
N TRP A 296 11.05 18.02 3.91
CA TRP A 296 11.28 18.41 5.31
C TRP A 296 12.29 19.55 5.42
N ARG A 297 13.36 19.52 4.61
CA ARG A 297 14.34 20.62 4.55
C ARG A 297 13.66 21.94 4.22
N ARG A 298 12.85 21.99 3.15
CA ARG A 298 12.08 23.20 2.78
C ARG A 298 11.17 23.68 3.90
N THR A 299 10.51 22.74 4.57
CA THR A 299 9.57 23.02 5.66
C THR A 299 10.27 23.60 6.89
N VAL A 300 11.44 23.06 7.26
CA VAL A 300 12.25 23.57 8.37
C VAL A 300 12.89 24.91 8.04
N ASP A 301 13.38 25.10 6.81
CA ASP A 301 13.98 26.36 6.35
C ASP A 301 12.99 27.55 6.46
N LEU A 302 11.68 27.30 6.39
CA LEU A 302 10.63 28.31 6.59
C LEU A 302 10.41 28.70 8.06
N THR A 303 10.95 27.96 9.03
CA THR A 303 10.74 28.21 10.46
C THR A 303 12.05 28.63 11.12
N THR A 304 12.09 29.83 11.72
CA THR A 304 13.22 30.29 12.53
C THR A 304 13.24 29.49 13.84
N ALA A 305 13.99 28.39 13.88
CA ALA A 305 13.60 27.16 14.58
C ALA A 305 13.91 27.06 16.08
N HIS A 306 12.87 26.81 16.89
CA HIS A 306 12.91 25.91 18.04
C HIS A 306 12.14 24.60 17.71
N PRO A 307 12.58 23.40 18.15
CA PRO A 307 11.90 22.13 17.84
C PRO A 307 10.41 22.08 18.20
N LEU A 308 10.00 22.82 19.23
CA LEU A 308 8.59 22.94 19.61
C LEU A 308 7.74 23.67 18.56
N ASP A 309 8.32 24.58 17.78
CA ASP A 309 7.60 25.30 16.72
C ASP A 309 7.26 24.35 15.56
N ILE A 310 8.17 23.42 15.25
CA ILE A 310 7.94 22.36 14.26
C ILE A 310 6.76 21.49 14.69
N ILE A 311 6.75 21.01 15.94
CA ILE A 311 5.66 20.18 16.48
C ILE A 311 4.34 20.97 16.48
N SER A 312 4.37 22.23 16.89
CA SER A 312 3.21 23.13 16.89
C SER A 312 2.66 23.33 15.48
N ASN A 313 3.52 23.55 14.49
CA ASN A 313 3.13 23.69 13.08
C ASN A 313 2.52 22.39 12.53
N LEU A 314 3.12 21.23 12.82
CA LEU A 314 2.59 19.93 12.41
C LEU A 314 1.20 19.67 12.99
N ALA A 315 1.04 19.89 14.30
CA ALA A 315 -0.25 19.71 14.98
C ALA A 315 -1.30 20.70 14.46
N ARG A 316 -0.90 21.94 14.20
CA ARG A 316 -1.79 22.96 13.63
C ARG A 316 -2.26 22.55 12.24
N VAL A 317 -1.36 22.17 11.35
CA VAL A 317 -1.72 21.76 9.98
C VAL A 317 -2.54 20.48 9.98
N PHE A 318 -2.19 19.50 10.83
CA PHE A 318 -2.99 18.29 11.00
C PHE A 318 -4.45 18.61 11.29
N LEU A 319 -4.73 19.60 12.16
CA LEU A 319 -6.08 19.95 12.61
C LEU A 319 -6.72 21.13 11.87
N GLN A 320 -6.00 21.76 10.94
CA GLN A 320 -6.44 23.00 10.28
C GLN A 320 -7.64 22.78 9.36
N HIS A 321 -7.69 21.63 8.69
CA HIS A 321 -8.74 21.31 7.72
C HIS A 321 -9.08 19.82 7.78
N PRO A 322 -10.37 19.42 7.77
CA PRO A 322 -10.75 18.01 7.93
C PRO A 322 -10.22 17.09 6.82
N ALA A 323 -10.08 17.56 5.58
CA ALA A 323 -9.42 16.78 4.52
C ALA A 323 -7.94 16.49 4.86
N GLN A 324 -7.23 17.49 5.40
CA GLN A 324 -5.85 17.34 5.86
C GLN A 324 -5.78 16.37 7.04
N SER A 325 -6.68 16.51 8.02
CA SER A 325 -6.76 15.60 9.16
C SER A 325 -7.00 14.15 8.74
N SER A 326 -7.83 13.92 7.72
CA SER A 326 -8.08 12.58 7.16
C SER A 326 -6.80 11.97 6.59
N ILE A 327 -6.08 12.70 5.72
CA ILE A 327 -4.84 12.23 5.10
C ILE A 327 -3.73 12.06 6.15
N SER A 328 -3.53 13.03 7.04
CA SER A 328 -2.52 12.92 8.10
C SER A 328 -2.83 11.78 9.08
N SER A 329 -4.10 11.49 9.36
CA SER A 329 -4.48 10.30 10.14
C SER A 329 -4.13 9.01 9.42
N ASP A 330 -4.32 8.95 8.09
CA ASP A 330 -3.93 7.80 7.26
C ASP A 330 -2.41 7.58 7.35
N VAL A 331 -1.62 8.65 7.21
CA VAL A 331 -0.15 8.62 7.37
C VAL A 331 0.25 8.04 8.72
N VAL A 332 -0.26 8.59 9.83
CA VAL A 332 0.06 8.11 11.18
C VAL A 332 -0.30 6.63 11.34
N CYS A 333 -1.47 6.23 10.84
CA CYS A 333 -1.88 4.83 10.89
C CYS A 333 -0.98 3.92 10.06
N VAL A 334 -0.58 4.33 8.84
CA VAL A 334 0.38 3.59 8.01
C VAL A 334 1.70 3.39 8.75
N HIS A 335 2.22 4.42 9.44
CA HIS A 335 3.44 4.31 10.25
C HIS A 335 3.29 3.25 11.35
N VAL A 336 2.23 3.34 12.16
CA VAL A 336 1.96 2.40 13.25
C VAL A 336 1.82 0.97 12.74
N ILE A 337 1.06 0.78 11.66
CA ILE A 337 0.82 -0.53 11.03
C ILE A 337 2.11 -1.10 10.45
N SER A 338 2.93 -0.28 9.80
CA SER A 338 4.21 -0.71 9.23
C SER A 338 5.19 -1.13 10.31
N VAL A 339 5.29 -0.38 11.42
CA VAL A 339 6.10 -0.77 12.58
C VAL A 339 5.58 -2.06 13.20
N ALA A 340 4.27 -2.20 13.39
CA ALA A 340 3.67 -3.43 13.90
C ALA A 340 3.99 -4.64 13.00
N TRP A 341 3.91 -4.47 11.68
CA TRP A 341 4.29 -5.50 10.71
C TRP A 341 5.76 -5.87 10.83
N MET A 342 6.65 -4.87 10.82
CA MET A 342 8.07 -5.11 10.98
C MET A 342 8.38 -5.79 12.31
N LEU A 343 7.70 -5.48 13.41
CA LEU A 343 7.94 -6.16 14.70
C LEU A 343 7.45 -7.61 14.69
N VAL A 344 6.24 -7.86 14.16
CA VAL A 344 5.67 -9.21 14.04
C VAL A 344 6.51 -10.08 13.10
N ASP A 345 7.00 -9.51 12.00
CA ASP A 345 7.79 -10.21 11.00
C ASP A 345 9.29 -10.29 11.40
N ALA A 346 9.86 -9.28 12.06
CA ALA A 346 11.25 -9.28 12.55
C ALA A 346 11.48 -10.23 13.72
N CYS A 347 10.43 -10.70 14.43
CA CYS A 347 10.56 -11.90 15.25
C CYS A 347 11.09 -13.12 14.47
N THR A 348 11.05 -13.06 13.13
CA THR A 348 11.66 -14.05 12.22
C THR A 348 12.96 -13.57 11.57
N VAL A 349 13.22 -12.25 11.58
CA VAL A 349 14.35 -11.60 10.91
C VAL A 349 14.98 -10.54 11.83
N THR A 350 16.15 -10.85 12.40
CA THR A 350 16.95 -9.92 13.23
C THR A 350 17.49 -8.71 12.44
N VAL A 351 16.65 -7.72 12.13
CA VAL A 351 17.09 -6.42 11.60
C VAL A 351 17.34 -5.48 12.78
N PRO A 352 18.51 -4.81 12.88
CA PRO A 352 18.70 -3.77 13.89
C PRO A 352 17.77 -2.59 13.58
N LEU A 353 16.65 -2.52 14.31
CA LEU A 353 15.78 -1.35 14.30
C LEU A 353 16.46 -0.25 15.12
N HIS A 354 16.98 0.78 14.45
CA HIS A 354 17.56 1.92 15.13
C HIS A 354 16.46 2.97 15.43
N PRO A 355 16.29 3.43 16.68
CA PRO A 355 15.16 4.26 17.11
C PRO A 355 15.14 5.68 16.51
N ASN A 356 16.26 6.17 15.97
CA ASN A 356 16.41 7.58 15.57
C ASN A 356 15.99 7.92 14.13
N PHE A 357 15.25 7.05 13.43
CA PHE A 357 14.98 7.27 12.02
C PHE A 357 13.47 7.22 11.71
N ILE A 358 13.08 7.96 10.67
CA ILE A 358 11.68 8.15 10.26
C ILE A 358 11.06 6.83 9.77
N PRO A 359 9.97 6.33 10.39
CA PRO A 359 9.44 5.00 10.12
C PRO A 359 8.97 4.74 8.68
N LEU A 360 8.70 5.75 7.85
CA LEU A 360 8.27 5.57 6.44
C LEU A 360 9.41 5.34 5.44
N CYS A 361 10.65 5.69 5.80
CA CYS A 361 11.81 5.36 4.97
C CYS A 361 12.20 3.88 5.12
N TYR A 362 11.76 3.22 6.19
CA TYR A 362 12.15 1.85 6.52
C TYR A 362 11.48 0.75 5.71
N PRO A 363 10.16 0.75 5.46
CA PRO A 363 9.52 -0.36 4.82
C PRO A 363 10.22 -0.81 3.54
N PRO A 364 10.56 0.06 2.55
CA PRO A 364 11.23 -0.44 1.36
C PRO A 364 12.64 -0.97 1.67
N LEU A 365 13.40 -0.35 2.57
CA LEU A 365 14.70 -0.89 3.00
C LEU A 365 14.56 -2.24 3.74
N TYR A 366 13.56 -2.37 4.60
CA TYR A 366 13.21 -3.58 5.33
C TYR A 366 12.90 -4.71 4.33
N PHE A 367 12.07 -4.46 3.32
CA PHE A 367 11.75 -5.45 2.30
C PHE A 367 12.95 -5.79 1.40
N ALA A 368 13.86 -4.85 1.14
CA ALA A 368 15.13 -5.15 0.45
C ALA A 368 16.02 -6.10 1.29
N ILE A 369 16.15 -5.85 2.59
CA ILE A 369 16.92 -6.70 3.51
C ILE A 369 16.26 -8.08 3.66
N TYR A 370 14.94 -8.11 3.79
CA TYR A 370 14.14 -9.33 3.84
C TYR A 370 14.38 -10.19 2.59
N GLU A 371 14.31 -9.58 1.40
CA GLU A 371 14.56 -10.27 0.13
C GLU A 371 16.00 -10.79 0.02
N PHE A 372 16.97 -9.99 0.44
CA PHE A 372 18.38 -10.41 0.48
C PHE A 372 18.57 -11.66 1.33
N ARG A 373 17.96 -11.72 2.53
CA ARG A 373 18.04 -12.91 3.40
C ARG A 373 17.33 -14.11 2.80
N LEU A 374 16.17 -13.90 2.19
CA LEU A 374 15.44 -14.96 1.49
C LEU A 374 16.32 -15.57 0.39
N SER A 375 17.08 -14.74 -0.34
CA SER A 375 18.00 -15.21 -1.39
C SER A 375 19.25 -15.90 -0.86
N SER A 376 19.82 -15.43 0.27
CA SER A 376 21.06 -15.99 0.82
C SER A 376 20.84 -17.33 1.52
N SER A 377 19.68 -17.53 2.15
CA SER A 377 19.30 -18.81 2.78
C SER A 377 19.24 -20.00 1.81
N ILE A 378 19.20 -19.72 0.50
CA ILE A 378 19.13 -20.73 -0.56
C ILE A 378 20.54 -21.22 -0.96
N SER A 379 21.62 -20.58 -0.48
CA SER A 379 22.99 -21.06 -0.74
C SER A 379 23.30 -22.26 0.17
N PRO A 380 23.39 -23.49 -0.35
CA PRO A 380 23.70 -24.63 0.48
C PRO A 380 25.12 -24.48 1.03
N HIS A 381 25.29 -24.83 2.30
CA HIS A 381 26.58 -25.24 2.87
C HIS A 381 27.08 -26.47 2.10
N HIS A 382 27.61 -26.25 0.91
CA HIS A 382 28.17 -27.28 0.06
C HIS A 382 29.62 -26.89 -0.18
N SER A 383 30.50 -27.36 0.72
CA SER A 383 31.92 -27.67 0.47
C SER A 383 32.66 -27.87 1.79
N ASP A 384 32.40 -28.96 2.53
CA ASP A 384 33.39 -29.45 3.51
C ASP A 384 33.32 -30.97 3.75
N THR A 385 32.22 -31.65 3.41
CA THR A 385 32.05 -33.09 3.73
C THR A 385 32.55 -34.08 2.66
N VAL A 386 33.43 -33.67 1.73
CA VAL A 386 33.97 -34.59 0.68
C VAL A 386 35.42 -35.00 0.93
N MET A 387 36.10 -34.49 1.96
CA MET A 387 37.53 -34.77 2.17
C MET A 387 37.88 -35.86 3.22
N ASN A 388 37.04 -36.88 3.45
CA ASN A 388 37.46 -37.97 4.34
C ASN A 388 36.86 -39.35 4.02
N LYS A 389 37.26 -39.94 2.88
CA LYS A 389 37.08 -41.38 2.61
C LYS A 389 38.33 -42.10 2.11
N ASN A 390 39.51 -41.52 2.29
CA ASN A 390 40.79 -42.20 2.08
C ASN A 390 41.65 -42.08 3.36
N LYS A 391 41.32 -42.85 4.39
CA LYS A 391 42.25 -43.30 5.43
C LYS A 391 41.88 -44.71 5.85
#